data_AF-X0WZN5-F1
#
_entry.id   AF-X0WZN5-F1
#
_cell.length_a   1.000
_cell.length_b   1.000
_cell.length_c   1.000
_cell.angle_alpha   90.00
_cell.angle_beta   90.00
_cell.angle_gamma   90.00
#
_symmetry.space_group_name_H-M   'P 1'
#
loop_
_entity.id
_entity.type
_entity.pdbx_description
1 polymer ?
#
loop_
_entity_poly.entity_id
_entity_poly.type
_entity_poly.pdbx_seq_one_letter_code
_entity_poly.pdbx_strand_id
1 'polypeptide(L)'
;LIKKPRRELPVTVLQDKYPNLGRKGNSLYERAYTCSLRIQVKKEMDESPHIKRWLGKLSPGSNRTNHARFIHFMMHLRRGDSRFSQSTIAELVDFQLNAVGTEKFEILDILQEWTQNLKVRMNDGYRDMRVASKECNYWVIHSFFVHNRAALPRDKFTISSDIAPTEPKLTIEILKDIVLTCKLVYSTIYLNMFFAGLGISELLYWSNNGWERLKKEIDEGKTTFTIYQPGRKKEKNKRPFYTRTG
;
A
#
# COMPACT_ATOMS: atom_id res chain seq x y z
N LEU A 1 -8.36 11.43 33.19
CA LEU A 1 -9.44 10.77 32.43
C LEU A 1 -9.06 9.32 32.16
N ILE A 2 -9.47 8.40 33.04
CA ILE A 2 -9.21 6.96 32.90
C ILE A 2 -10.11 6.44 31.77
N LYS A 3 -9.53 6.04 30.63
CA LYS A 3 -10.26 5.38 29.55
C LYS A 3 -10.72 4.02 30.07
N LYS A 4 -12.04 3.85 30.26
CA LYS A 4 -12.63 2.54 30.54
C LYS A 4 -12.28 1.58 29.38
N PRO A 5 -11.85 0.34 29.67
CA PRO A 5 -11.62 -0.65 28.62
C PRO A 5 -12.92 -0.92 27.88
N ARG A 6 -12.91 -0.83 26.54
CA ARG A 6 -14.02 -1.30 25.71
C ARG A 6 -14.15 -2.79 25.94
N ARG A 7 -15.26 -3.24 26.53
CA ARG A 7 -15.61 -4.66 26.58
C ARG A 7 -15.74 -5.16 25.14
N GLU A 8 -14.81 -5.99 24.73
CA GLU A 8 -14.91 -6.78 23.50
C GLU A 8 -16.00 -7.83 23.75
N LEU A 9 -17.12 -7.76 23.03
CA LEU A 9 -18.10 -8.82 23.05
C LEU A 9 -17.62 -9.94 22.10
N PRO A 10 -17.63 -11.21 22.54
CA PRO A 10 -17.31 -12.33 21.67
C PRO A 10 -18.24 -12.35 20.45
N VAL A 11 -17.68 -12.64 19.27
CA VAL A 11 -18.40 -12.66 17.98
C VAL A 11 -19.61 -13.61 18.00
N THR A 12 -19.53 -14.69 18.79
CA THR A 12 -20.61 -15.67 18.96
C THR A 12 -21.85 -15.12 19.68
N VAL A 13 -21.69 -14.21 20.64
CA VAL A 13 -22.82 -13.60 21.39
C VAL A 13 -23.68 -12.69 20.50
N LEU A 14 -23.11 -12.20 19.40
CA LEU A 14 -23.79 -11.30 18.48
C LEU A 14 -24.65 -12.04 17.44
N GLN A 15 -24.31 -13.30 17.11
CA GLN A 15 -25.10 -14.14 16.21
C GLN A 15 -26.36 -14.68 16.89
N ASP A 16 -26.24 -15.17 18.13
CA ASP A 16 -27.38 -15.77 18.86
C ASP A 16 -28.46 -14.74 19.22
N LYS A 17 -28.08 -13.48 19.40
CA LYS A 17 -29.01 -12.44 19.86
C LYS A 17 -29.86 -11.83 18.75
N TYR A 18 -29.49 -12.03 17.47
CA TYR A 18 -30.16 -11.39 16.33
C TYR A 18 -30.23 -12.28 15.07
N PRO A 19 -30.98 -13.40 15.10
CA PRO A 19 -30.98 -14.40 14.03
C PRO A 19 -31.65 -13.95 12.71
N ASN A 20 -32.41 -12.84 12.70
CA ASN A 20 -33.19 -12.38 11.54
C ASN A 20 -32.63 -11.13 10.82
N LEU A 21 -31.37 -10.74 11.05
CA LEU A 21 -30.78 -9.50 10.51
C LEU A 21 -30.34 -9.55 9.03
N GLY A 22 -30.63 -10.64 8.31
CA GLY A 22 -30.19 -10.86 6.92
C GLY A 22 -30.95 -10.10 5.83
N ARG A 23 -31.90 -9.21 6.15
CA ARG A 23 -32.69 -8.49 5.13
C ARG A 23 -32.56 -6.97 5.27
N LYS A 24 -31.65 -6.41 4.48
CA LYS A 24 -31.46 -4.97 4.18
C LYS A 24 -31.17 -4.06 5.38
N GLY A 25 -29.91 -3.65 5.52
CA GLY A 25 -29.59 -2.27 5.90
C GLY A 25 -29.35 -1.94 7.38
N ASN A 26 -28.72 -2.81 8.18
CA ASN A 26 -28.23 -2.40 9.50
C ASN A 26 -26.72 -2.13 9.52
N SER A 27 -26.36 -0.94 9.01
CA SER A 27 -24.98 -0.48 8.82
C SER A 27 -24.11 -0.46 10.08
N LEU A 28 -24.69 -0.43 11.29
CA LEU A 28 -23.92 -0.41 12.53
C LEU A 28 -23.38 -1.79 12.90
N TYR A 29 -24.17 -2.86 12.71
CA TYR A 29 -23.73 -4.23 12.99
C TYR A 29 -22.62 -4.64 12.04
N GLU A 30 -22.82 -4.44 10.74
CA GLU A 30 -21.81 -4.76 9.73
C GLU A 30 -20.51 -3.97 9.99
N ARG A 31 -20.61 -2.70 10.39
CA ARG A 31 -19.44 -1.89 10.77
C ARG A 31 -18.79 -2.39 12.06
N ALA A 32 -19.57 -2.78 13.06
CA ALA A 32 -19.05 -3.32 14.32
C ALA A 32 -18.35 -4.67 14.09
N TYR A 33 -18.97 -5.57 13.33
CA TYR A 33 -18.39 -6.85 12.90
C TYR A 33 -17.12 -6.63 12.08
N THR A 34 -17.16 -5.74 11.08
CA THR A 34 -15.98 -5.35 10.29
C THR A 34 -14.85 -4.83 11.16
N CYS A 35 -15.16 -3.98 12.13
CA CYS A 35 -14.19 -3.41 13.05
C CYS A 35 -13.58 -4.48 13.96
N SER A 36 -14.42 -5.33 14.56
CA SER A 36 -14.01 -6.44 15.43
C SER A 36 -13.10 -7.41 14.68
N LEU A 37 -13.53 -7.86 13.50
CA LEU A 37 -12.76 -8.76 12.64
C LEU A 37 -11.41 -8.14 12.25
N ARG A 38 -11.39 -6.84 11.93
CA ARG A 38 -10.15 -6.13 11.61
C ARG A 38 -9.19 -6.09 12.80
N ILE A 39 -9.70 -5.90 14.02
CA ILE A 39 -8.90 -5.90 15.24
C ILE A 39 -8.31 -7.30 15.49
N GLN A 40 -9.13 -8.34 15.37
CA GLN A 40 -8.70 -9.73 15.52
C GLN A 40 -7.61 -10.10 14.50
N VAL A 41 -7.86 -9.86 13.21
CA VAL A 41 -6.88 -10.11 12.13
C VAL A 41 -5.60 -9.32 12.35
N LYS A 42 -5.71 -8.05 12.77
CA LYS A 42 -4.54 -7.23 13.06
C LYS A 42 -3.71 -7.82 14.21
N LYS A 43 -4.35 -8.25 15.30
CA LYS A 43 -3.68 -8.87 16.44
C LYS A 43 -2.94 -10.14 16.01
N GLU A 44 -3.61 -11.00 15.25
CA GLU A 44 -3.02 -12.22 14.68
C GLU A 44 -1.77 -11.90 13.84
N MET A 45 -1.85 -10.86 13.00
CA MET A 45 -0.71 -10.42 12.19
C MET A 45 0.46 -9.87 13.01
N ASP A 46 0.18 -9.04 14.02
CA ASP A 46 1.19 -8.43 14.88
C ASP A 46 1.92 -9.51 15.72
N GLU A 47 1.27 -10.63 16.02
CA GLU A 47 1.84 -11.76 16.75
C GLU A 47 2.60 -12.74 15.84
N SER A 48 2.15 -12.91 14.58
CA SER A 48 2.67 -13.91 13.64
C SER A 48 4.15 -13.74 13.26
N PRO A 49 4.99 -14.79 13.41
CA PRO A 49 6.39 -14.76 12.99
C PRO A 49 6.55 -14.66 11.46
N HIS A 50 5.60 -15.18 10.68
CA HIS A 50 5.60 -15.11 9.21
C HIS A 50 5.45 -13.67 8.72
N ILE A 51 4.62 -12.87 9.40
CA ILE A 51 4.42 -11.45 9.09
C ILE A 51 5.65 -10.64 9.51
N LYS A 52 6.19 -10.87 10.71
CA LYS A 52 7.42 -10.19 11.18
C LYS A 52 8.60 -10.42 10.24
N ARG A 53 8.81 -11.67 9.81
CA ARG A 53 9.86 -12.04 8.85
C ARG A 53 9.69 -11.34 7.51
N TRP A 54 8.47 -11.29 6.99
CA TRP A 54 8.16 -10.66 5.71
C TRP A 54 8.30 -9.13 5.76
N LEU A 55 7.60 -8.49 6.69
CA LEU A 55 7.51 -7.03 6.78
C LEU A 55 8.77 -6.39 7.39
N GLY A 56 9.56 -7.12 8.18
CA GLY A 56 10.80 -6.63 8.79
C GLY A 56 11.88 -6.24 7.77
N LYS A 57 11.76 -6.68 6.51
CA LYS A 57 12.69 -6.30 5.42
C LYS A 57 12.27 -5.04 4.67
N LEU A 58 11.10 -4.49 4.96
CA LEU A 58 10.53 -3.36 4.23
C LEU A 58 10.80 -2.04 4.95
N SER A 59 10.86 -0.95 4.17
CA SER A 59 10.86 0.40 4.75
C SER A 59 9.58 0.64 5.57
N PRO A 60 9.58 1.53 6.58
CA PRO A 60 8.40 1.77 7.42
C PRO A 60 7.14 2.14 6.64
N GLY A 61 7.28 2.94 5.57
CA GLY A 61 6.17 3.30 4.69
C GLY A 61 5.60 2.11 3.93
N SER A 62 6.48 1.33 3.28
CA SER A 62 6.07 0.12 2.55
C SER A 62 5.48 -0.94 3.47
N ASN A 63 6.05 -1.09 4.68
CA ASN A 63 5.57 -2.00 5.71
C ASN A 63 4.10 -1.67 6.06
N ARG A 64 3.81 -0.42 6.42
CA ARG A 64 2.45 0.02 6.76
C ARG A 64 1.44 -0.26 5.63
N THR A 65 1.80 0.05 4.39
CA THR A 65 0.92 -0.17 3.24
C THR A 65 0.69 -1.65 2.96
N ASN A 66 1.75 -2.47 2.98
CA ASN A 66 1.64 -3.92 2.75
C ASN A 66 0.86 -4.61 3.87
N HIS A 67 1.09 -4.19 5.12
CA HIS A 67 0.33 -4.66 6.28
C HIS A 67 -1.16 -4.39 6.10
N ALA A 68 -1.54 -3.16 5.70
CA ALA A 68 -2.95 -2.82 5.50
C ALA A 68 -3.59 -3.65 4.38
N ARG A 69 -2.89 -3.87 3.26
CA ARG A 69 -3.38 -4.71 2.16
C ARG A 69 -3.56 -6.17 2.57
N PHE A 70 -2.61 -6.71 3.32
CA PHE A 70 -2.70 -8.08 3.82
C PHE A 70 -3.85 -8.25 4.83
N ILE A 71 -4.07 -7.28 5.73
CA ILE A 71 -5.28 -7.27 6.58
C ILE A 71 -6.54 -7.38 5.72
N HIS A 72 -6.64 -6.60 4.64
CA HIS A 72 -7.84 -6.60 3.80
C HIS A 72 -8.07 -7.95 3.10
N PHE A 73 -6.99 -8.61 2.66
CA PHE A 73 -7.06 -9.97 2.12
C PHE A 73 -7.51 -10.99 3.17
N MET A 74 -6.90 -10.98 4.36
CA MET A 74 -7.30 -11.87 5.46
C MET A 74 -8.76 -11.64 5.85
N MET A 75 -9.20 -10.39 5.92
CA MET A 75 -10.61 -10.07 6.18
C MET A 75 -11.54 -10.60 5.09
N HIS A 76 -11.09 -10.64 3.83
CA HIS A 76 -11.85 -11.27 2.75
C HIS A 76 -11.94 -12.79 2.95
N LEU A 77 -10.82 -13.46 3.23
CA LEU A 77 -10.80 -14.90 3.54
C LEU A 77 -11.77 -15.25 4.68
N ARG A 78 -11.72 -14.49 5.78
CA ARG A 78 -12.58 -14.69 6.96
C ARG A 78 -14.08 -14.50 6.71
N ARG A 79 -14.45 -13.74 5.68
CA ARG A 79 -15.85 -13.45 5.33
C ARG A 79 -16.41 -14.39 4.29
N GLY A 80 -15.55 -14.94 3.44
CA GLY A 80 -15.95 -15.88 2.41
C GLY A 80 -16.27 -17.25 3.00
N ASP A 81 -16.94 -18.07 2.21
CA ASP A 81 -17.24 -19.47 2.53
C ASP A 81 -16.12 -20.40 2.03
N SER A 82 -14.87 -19.97 2.20
CA SER A 82 -13.72 -20.79 1.85
C SER A 82 -13.35 -21.67 3.04
N ARG A 83 -12.69 -22.81 2.77
CA ARG A 83 -12.04 -23.62 3.81
C ARG A 83 -11.03 -22.85 4.67
N PHE A 84 -10.56 -21.70 4.18
CA PHE A 84 -9.62 -20.82 4.85
C PHE A 84 -10.28 -19.75 5.73
N SER A 85 -11.62 -19.76 5.83
CA SER A 85 -12.38 -18.79 6.61
C SER A 85 -12.00 -18.76 8.09
N GLN A 86 -11.45 -19.84 8.64
CA GLN A 86 -10.94 -19.89 10.01
C GLN A 86 -9.43 -20.15 10.09
N SER A 87 -8.75 -20.39 8.96
CA SER A 87 -7.34 -20.80 8.96
C SER A 87 -6.40 -19.70 9.43
N THR A 88 -5.56 -19.97 10.41
CA THR A 88 -4.55 -19.01 10.86
C THR A 88 -3.53 -18.67 9.76
N ILE A 89 -2.81 -17.56 9.89
CA ILE A 89 -1.74 -17.18 8.94
C ILE A 89 -0.69 -18.30 8.80
N ALA A 90 -0.37 -18.99 9.90
CA ALA A 90 0.55 -20.13 9.88
C ALA A 90 -0.03 -21.29 9.08
N GLU A 91 -1.30 -21.63 9.32
CA GLU A 91 -1.99 -22.70 8.58
C GLU A 91 -2.11 -22.41 7.08
N LEU A 92 -2.26 -21.15 6.66
CA LEU A 92 -2.22 -20.78 5.24
C LEU A 92 -0.87 -21.07 4.60
N VAL A 93 0.21 -20.77 5.30
CA VAL A 93 1.59 -21.03 4.84
C VAL A 93 1.84 -22.53 4.81
N ASP A 94 1.47 -23.25 5.87
CA ASP A 94 1.65 -24.70 5.97
C ASP A 94 0.82 -25.43 4.93
N PHE A 95 -0.42 -25.01 4.69
CA PHE A 95 -1.22 -25.53 3.58
C PHE A 95 -0.50 -25.36 2.25
N GLN A 96 -0.05 -24.14 1.94
CA GLN A 96 0.60 -23.87 0.65
C GLN A 96 1.93 -24.62 0.48
N LEU A 97 2.66 -24.89 1.57
CA LEU A 97 3.88 -25.70 1.54
C LEU A 97 3.61 -27.17 1.23
N ASN A 98 2.48 -27.69 1.72
CA ASN A 98 2.14 -29.11 1.62
C ASN A 98 1.18 -29.41 0.46
N ALA A 99 0.62 -28.39 -0.19
CA ALA A 99 -0.36 -28.56 -1.27
C ALA A 99 0.25 -29.25 -2.49
N VAL A 100 -0.46 -30.24 -3.03
CA VAL A 100 -0.04 -31.03 -4.20
C VAL A 100 -1.06 -30.89 -5.33
N GLY A 101 -0.62 -31.08 -6.57
CA GLY A 101 -1.51 -31.14 -7.73
C GLY A 101 -2.27 -29.83 -7.97
N THR A 102 -3.59 -29.88 -7.88
CA THR A 102 -4.50 -28.74 -8.07
C THR A 102 -4.67 -27.90 -6.80
N GLU A 103 -4.47 -28.48 -5.62
CA GLU A 103 -4.67 -27.80 -4.33
C GLU A 103 -3.76 -26.58 -4.17
N LYS A 104 -2.57 -26.61 -4.80
CA LYS A 104 -1.61 -25.50 -4.77
C LYS A 104 -2.13 -24.21 -5.41
N PHE A 105 -3.22 -24.29 -6.18
CA PHE A 105 -3.87 -23.15 -6.81
C PHE A 105 -5.02 -22.57 -5.96
N GLU A 106 -5.50 -23.25 -4.91
CA GLU A 106 -6.70 -22.80 -4.20
C GLU A 106 -6.56 -21.39 -3.58
N ILE A 107 -5.43 -21.11 -2.93
CA ILE A 107 -5.17 -19.75 -2.41
C ILE A 107 -5.00 -18.75 -3.56
N LEU A 108 -4.41 -19.18 -4.67
CA LEU A 108 -4.23 -18.33 -5.84
C LEU A 108 -5.58 -17.96 -6.45
N ASP A 109 -6.50 -18.90 -6.60
CA ASP A 109 -7.82 -18.69 -7.19
C ASP A 109 -8.63 -17.69 -6.34
N ILE A 110 -8.60 -17.85 -5.01
CA ILE A 110 -9.23 -16.91 -4.09
C ILE A 110 -8.58 -15.52 -4.18
N LEU A 111 -7.24 -15.46 -4.29
CA LEU A 111 -6.52 -14.20 -4.47
C LEU A 111 -6.90 -13.51 -5.79
N GLN A 112 -7.02 -14.26 -6.88
CA GLN A 112 -7.41 -13.76 -8.19
C GLN A 112 -8.85 -13.24 -8.18
N GLU A 113 -9.78 -14.02 -7.62
CA GLU A 113 -11.18 -13.61 -7.45
C GLU A 113 -11.30 -12.34 -6.60
N TRP A 114 -10.63 -12.32 -5.44
CA TRP A 114 -10.61 -11.16 -4.56
C TRP A 114 -10.08 -9.92 -5.29
N THR A 115 -8.94 -10.06 -5.98
CA THR A 115 -8.28 -8.98 -6.72
C THR A 115 -9.19 -8.41 -7.80
N GLN A 116 -9.86 -9.28 -8.55
CA GLN A 116 -10.77 -8.86 -9.62
C GLN A 116 -11.98 -8.09 -9.07
N ASN A 117 -12.46 -8.48 -7.88
CA ASN A 117 -13.63 -7.89 -7.22
C ASN A 117 -13.32 -6.72 -6.27
N LEU A 118 -12.07 -6.24 -6.22
CA LEU A 118 -11.69 -5.11 -5.37
C LEU A 118 -12.43 -3.83 -5.75
N LYS A 119 -13.16 -3.26 -4.79
CA LYS A 119 -13.87 -1.98 -4.94
C LYS A 119 -13.40 -0.97 -3.88
N VAL A 120 -13.44 0.32 -4.25
CA VAL A 120 -13.23 1.44 -3.34
C VAL A 120 -14.57 2.07 -3.00
N ARG A 121 -14.77 2.35 -1.72
CA ARG A 121 -15.91 3.15 -1.26
C ARG A 121 -15.67 4.62 -1.58
N MET A 122 -16.61 5.22 -2.28
CA MET A 122 -16.71 6.63 -2.60
C MET A 122 -17.95 7.24 -1.92
N ASN A 123 -18.13 8.55 -2.04
CA ASN A 123 -19.30 9.25 -1.48
C ASN A 123 -20.61 8.81 -2.15
N ASP A 124 -20.56 8.44 -3.42
CA ASP A 124 -21.68 8.04 -4.27
C ASP A 124 -21.89 6.52 -4.38
N GLY A 125 -21.14 5.73 -3.60
CA GLY A 125 -21.27 4.27 -3.57
C GLY A 125 -19.95 3.55 -3.65
N TYR A 126 -19.92 2.42 -4.36
CA TYR A 126 -18.71 1.64 -4.59
C TYR A 126 -18.30 1.76 -6.05
N ARG A 127 -17.02 2.04 -6.29
CA ARG A 127 -16.43 2.03 -7.62
C ARG A 127 -15.38 0.94 -7.70
N ASP A 128 -15.19 0.42 -8.90
CA ASP A 128 -14.13 -0.54 -9.14
C ASP A 128 -12.75 0.04 -8.79
N MET A 129 -11.78 -0.80 -8.46
CA MET A 129 -10.43 -0.36 -8.16
C MET A 129 -9.57 -0.35 -9.43
N ARG A 130 -8.82 0.73 -9.66
CA ARG A 130 -7.89 0.83 -10.80
C ARG A 130 -6.92 -0.35 -10.86
N VAL A 131 -6.56 -0.77 -12.09
CA VAL A 131 -5.64 -1.89 -12.37
C VAL A 131 -4.36 -1.81 -11.53
N ALA A 132 -3.64 -0.68 -11.55
CA ALA A 132 -2.39 -0.53 -10.81
C ALA A 132 -2.54 -0.79 -9.29
N SER A 133 -3.70 -0.44 -8.72
CA SER A 133 -3.98 -0.69 -7.30
C SER A 133 -4.34 -2.16 -7.05
N LYS A 134 -5.10 -2.80 -7.96
CA LYS A 134 -5.38 -4.25 -7.92
C LYS A 134 -4.09 -5.06 -8.02
N GLU A 135 -3.22 -4.74 -8.97
CA GLU A 135 -1.88 -5.33 -9.12
C GLU A 135 -1.05 -5.17 -7.84
N CYS A 136 -1.03 -3.99 -7.23
CA CYS A 136 -0.34 -3.79 -5.96
C CYS A 136 -0.87 -4.70 -4.85
N ASN A 137 -2.18 -4.97 -4.78
CA ASN A 137 -2.74 -5.90 -3.79
C ASN A 137 -2.31 -7.34 -4.10
N TYR A 138 -2.48 -7.76 -5.35
CA TYR A 138 -2.07 -9.09 -5.84
C TYR A 138 -0.61 -9.40 -5.52
N TRP A 139 0.30 -8.49 -5.89
CA TRP A 139 1.74 -8.67 -5.67
C TRP A 139 2.14 -8.63 -4.20
N VAL A 140 1.40 -7.93 -3.34
CA VAL A 140 1.66 -7.92 -1.90
C VAL A 140 1.37 -9.29 -1.29
N ILE A 141 0.26 -9.94 -1.68
CA ILE A 141 -0.05 -11.28 -1.18
C ILE A 141 0.94 -12.31 -1.71
N HIS A 142 1.27 -12.27 -3.01
CA HIS A 142 2.36 -13.08 -3.58
C HIS A 142 3.68 -12.90 -2.83
N SER A 143 4.06 -11.65 -2.55
CA SER A 143 5.28 -11.32 -1.82
C SER A 143 5.32 -11.98 -0.43
N PHE A 144 4.20 -11.99 0.30
CA PHE A 144 4.11 -12.66 1.60
C PHE A 144 4.46 -14.15 1.51
N PHE A 145 3.84 -14.86 0.57
CA PHE A 145 4.04 -16.29 0.35
C PHE A 145 5.48 -16.61 -0.08
N VAL A 146 6.05 -15.81 -1.00
CA VAL A 146 7.45 -15.93 -1.42
C VAL A 146 8.42 -15.78 -0.24
N HIS A 147 8.21 -14.82 0.66
CA HIS A 147 9.09 -14.60 1.81
C HIS A 147 8.99 -15.71 2.87
N ASN A 148 7.91 -16.47 2.86
CA ASN A 148 7.69 -17.61 3.73
C ASN A 148 8.01 -18.96 3.06
N ARG A 149 8.68 -18.94 1.90
CA ARG A 149 9.06 -20.13 1.11
C ARG A 149 7.87 -20.97 0.64
N ALA A 150 6.67 -20.40 0.65
CA ALA A 150 5.43 -21.04 0.28
C ALA A 150 4.86 -20.37 -0.98
N ALA A 151 5.68 -20.19 -2.01
CA ALA A 151 5.32 -19.38 -3.17
C ALA A 151 4.06 -19.93 -3.87
N LEU A 152 3.14 -19.02 -4.21
CA LEU A 152 1.97 -19.35 -5.03
C LEU A 152 2.41 -19.70 -6.46
N PRO A 153 1.70 -20.60 -7.17
CA PRO A 153 1.97 -20.92 -8.57
C PRO A 153 1.92 -19.69 -9.47
N ARG A 154 2.64 -19.73 -10.59
CA ARG A 154 2.51 -18.74 -11.66
C ARG A 154 1.37 -19.15 -12.58
N ASP A 155 0.55 -18.17 -12.95
CA ASP A 155 -0.59 -18.35 -13.83
C ASP A 155 -0.78 -17.11 -14.71
N LYS A 156 -1.43 -17.27 -15.87
CA LYS A 156 -1.74 -16.20 -16.82
C LYS A 156 -3.01 -15.45 -16.38
N PHE A 157 -2.92 -14.77 -15.25
CA PHE A 157 -4.00 -13.95 -14.72
C PHE A 157 -3.95 -12.52 -15.30
N THR A 158 -5.03 -12.08 -15.94
CA THR A 158 -5.16 -10.71 -16.46
C THR A 158 -6.08 -9.90 -15.57
N ILE A 159 -5.51 -8.91 -14.87
CA ILE A 159 -6.26 -8.01 -14.00
C ILE A 159 -6.92 -6.93 -14.87
N SER A 160 -8.24 -6.80 -14.77
CA SER A 160 -9.00 -5.75 -15.46
C SER A 160 -9.67 -4.79 -14.49
N SER A 161 -10.03 -3.61 -15.01
CA SER A 161 -10.82 -2.63 -14.27
C SER A 161 -11.73 -1.86 -15.21
N ASP A 162 -12.91 -1.49 -14.70
CA ASP A 162 -13.86 -0.62 -15.39
C ASP A 162 -13.43 0.86 -15.35
N ILE A 163 -12.42 1.20 -14.55
CA ILE A 163 -11.89 2.56 -14.43
C ILE A 163 -10.76 2.77 -15.44
N ALA A 164 -10.97 3.72 -16.36
CA ALA A 164 -9.97 4.18 -17.31
C ALA A 164 -8.67 4.62 -16.60
N PRO A 165 -7.47 4.37 -17.19
CA PRO A 165 -6.20 4.83 -16.65
C PRO A 165 -6.17 6.34 -16.35
N THR A 166 -5.35 6.75 -15.38
CA THR A 166 -5.17 8.19 -15.10
C THR A 166 -4.30 8.80 -16.18
N GLU A 167 -4.85 9.75 -16.93
CA GLU A 167 -4.08 10.56 -17.86
C GLU A 167 -3.37 11.71 -17.13
N PRO A 168 -2.08 11.95 -17.41
CA PRO A 168 -1.37 13.11 -16.88
C PRO A 168 -1.95 14.40 -17.46
N LYS A 169 -2.39 15.32 -16.61
CA LYS A 169 -3.02 16.60 -17.02
C LYS A 169 -2.11 17.82 -16.87
N LEU A 170 -0.87 17.64 -16.44
CA LEU A 170 0.03 18.76 -16.19
C LEU A 170 0.61 19.26 -17.52
N THR A 171 0.09 20.39 -18.01
CA THR A 171 0.64 21.08 -19.20
C THR A 171 1.64 22.15 -18.80
N ILE A 172 2.38 22.68 -19.77
CA ILE A 172 3.36 23.76 -19.56
C ILE A 172 2.65 25.04 -19.10
N GLU A 173 1.45 25.31 -19.60
CA GLU A 173 0.65 26.48 -19.25
C GLU A 173 0.21 26.41 -17.79
N ILE A 174 -0.32 25.27 -17.34
CA ILE A 174 -0.68 25.04 -15.94
C ILE A 174 0.56 25.19 -15.05
N LEU A 175 1.72 24.69 -15.50
CA LEU A 175 2.97 24.83 -14.77
C LEU A 175 3.39 26.32 -14.65
N LYS A 176 3.33 27.08 -15.74
CA LYS A 176 3.60 28.53 -15.73
C LYS A 176 2.66 29.26 -14.77
N ASP A 177 1.38 28.95 -14.82
CA ASP A 177 0.38 29.55 -13.94
C ASP A 177 0.67 29.27 -12.46
N ILE A 178 1.03 28.02 -12.13
CA ILE A 178 1.43 27.65 -10.75
C ILE A 178 2.63 28.49 -10.31
N VAL A 179 3.68 28.56 -11.14
CA VAL A 179 4.93 29.27 -10.82
C VAL A 179 4.70 30.77 -10.65
N LEU A 180 3.88 31.38 -11.52
CA LEU A 180 3.60 32.83 -11.51
C LEU A 180 2.64 33.24 -10.38
N THR A 181 1.74 32.36 -9.96
CA THR A 181 0.78 32.63 -8.88
C THR A 181 1.39 32.41 -7.49
N CYS A 182 2.47 31.63 -7.41
CA CYS A 182 3.15 31.34 -6.15
C CYS A 182 3.97 32.53 -5.64
N LYS A 183 4.09 32.65 -4.31
CA LYS A 183 5.10 33.52 -3.69
C LYS A 183 6.50 33.11 -4.16
N LEU A 184 7.42 34.07 -4.24
CA LEU A 184 8.78 33.88 -4.76
C LEU A 184 9.46 32.60 -4.24
N VAL A 185 9.39 32.33 -2.93
CA VAL A 185 9.98 31.12 -2.33
C VAL A 185 9.43 29.84 -2.96
N TYR A 186 8.11 29.70 -3.05
CA TYR A 186 7.47 28.51 -3.63
C TYR A 186 7.66 28.43 -5.14
N SER A 187 7.66 29.59 -5.82
CA SER A 187 7.96 29.70 -7.24
C SER A 187 9.35 29.13 -7.55
N THR A 188 10.37 29.56 -6.81
CA THR A 188 11.74 29.03 -6.91
C THR A 188 11.82 27.54 -6.58
N ILE A 189 11.10 27.07 -5.55
CA ILE A 189 11.05 25.65 -5.20
C ILE A 189 10.47 24.83 -6.36
N TYR A 190 9.31 25.23 -6.89
CA TYR A 190 8.68 24.50 -7.99
C TYR A 190 9.56 24.50 -9.24
N LEU A 191 10.11 25.65 -9.64
CA LEU A 191 11.03 25.73 -10.77
C LEU A 191 12.21 24.76 -10.61
N ASN A 192 12.85 24.75 -9.43
CA ASN A 192 13.95 23.80 -9.16
C ASN A 192 13.47 22.35 -9.22
N MET A 193 12.31 22.03 -8.63
CA MET A 193 11.75 20.67 -8.71
C MET A 193 11.51 20.23 -10.15
N PHE A 194 10.97 21.10 -11.00
CA PHE A 194 10.68 20.76 -12.40
C PHE A 194 11.94 20.69 -13.26
N PHE A 195 12.84 21.67 -13.16
CA PHE A 195 14.09 21.67 -13.95
C PHE A 195 15.01 20.51 -13.58
N ALA A 196 15.16 20.22 -12.28
CA ALA A 196 16.02 19.14 -11.83
C ALA A 196 15.32 17.77 -11.78
N GLY A 197 14.01 17.70 -12.07
CA GLY A 197 13.22 16.48 -12.03
C GLY A 197 13.12 15.87 -10.62
N LEU A 198 13.02 16.72 -9.59
CA LEU A 198 13.02 16.30 -8.19
C LEU A 198 11.60 16.00 -7.70
N GLY A 199 11.47 14.91 -6.96
CA GLY A 199 10.33 14.70 -6.08
C GLY A 199 10.49 15.45 -4.76
N ILE A 200 9.44 15.41 -3.94
CA ILE A 200 9.41 16.06 -2.62
C ILE A 200 10.53 15.52 -1.71
N SER A 201 10.77 14.21 -1.74
CA SER A 201 11.80 13.59 -0.89
C SER A 201 13.22 14.01 -1.30
N GLU A 202 13.47 14.10 -2.61
CA GLU A 202 14.74 14.56 -3.17
C GLU A 202 14.99 16.04 -2.89
N LEU A 203 13.95 16.87 -2.96
CA LEU A 203 14.01 18.28 -2.57
C LEU A 203 14.35 18.44 -1.09
N LEU A 204 13.66 17.73 -0.19
CA LEU A 204 13.91 17.79 1.25
C LEU A 204 15.33 17.33 1.59
N TYR A 205 15.81 16.27 0.93
CA TYR A 205 17.18 15.82 1.11
C TYR A 205 18.16 16.91 0.69
N TRP A 206 17.99 17.50 -0.50
CA TRP A 206 18.88 18.56 -0.98
C TRP A 206 18.81 19.81 -0.11
N SER A 207 17.63 20.23 0.35
CA SER A 207 17.48 21.35 1.28
C SER A 207 18.28 21.15 2.58
N ASN A 208 18.34 19.92 3.08
CA ASN A 208 19.02 19.61 4.35
C ASN A 208 20.53 19.36 4.19
N ASN A 209 21.03 19.07 2.98
CA ASN A 209 22.41 18.60 2.78
C ASN A 209 23.18 19.37 1.69
N GLY A 210 22.50 20.13 0.84
CA GLY A 210 23.05 20.71 -0.38
C GLY A 210 23.57 22.14 -0.25
N TRP A 211 23.26 22.84 0.86
CA TRP A 211 23.53 24.26 1.02
C TRP A 211 25.01 24.63 0.89
N GLU A 212 25.89 23.98 1.67
CA GLU A 212 27.33 24.29 1.67
C GLU A 212 27.95 24.18 0.28
N ARG A 213 27.54 23.15 -0.47
CA ARG A 213 28.01 22.95 -1.83
C ARG A 213 27.44 23.99 -2.79
N LEU A 214 26.14 24.24 -2.73
CA LEU A 214 25.49 25.25 -3.57
C LEU A 214 26.15 26.61 -3.37
N LYS A 215 26.38 27.00 -2.10
CA LYS A 215 27.08 28.23 -1.74
C LYS A 215 28.47 28.28 -2.37
N LYS A 216 29.27 27.22 -2.24
CA LYS A 216 30.59 27.14 -2.89
C LYS A 216 30.51 27.28 -4.41
N GLU A 217 29.55 26.62 -5.06
CA GLU A 217 29.38 26.73 -6.52
C GLU A 217 28.95 28.14 -6.96
N ILE A 218 28.15 28.84 -6.14
CA ILE A 218 27.79 30.26 -6.35
C ILE A 218 29.00 31.17 -6.15
N ASP A 219 29.77 30.98 -5.08
CA ASP A 219 30.97 31.77 -4.76
C ASP A 219 32.05 31.61 -5.86
N GLU A 220 32.10 30.44 -6.51
CA GLU A 220 32.95 30.15 -7.67
C GLU A 220 32.40 30.73 -9.00
N GLY A 221 31.24 31.41 -8.97
CA GLY A 221 30.63 32.04 -10.14
C GLY A 221 30.03 31.06 -11.14
N LYS A 222 29.67 29.83 -10.72
CA LYS A 222 29.06 28.85 -11.62
C LYS A 222 27.63 29.22 -11.95
N THR A 223 27.26 29.05 -13.21
CA THR A 223 25.89 29.20 -13.72
C THR A 223 25.10 27.90 -13.71
N THR A 224 25.76 26.75 -13.50
CA THR A 224 25.13 25.44 -13.41
C THR A 224 25.55 24.75 -12.11
N PHE A 225 24.55 24.29 -11.37
CA PHE A 225 24.70 23.67 -10.07
C PHE A 225 24.44 22.17 -10.15
N THR A 226 25.20 21.40 -9.35
CA THR A 226 25.01 19.95 -9.29
C THR A 226 24.29 19.55 -8.01
N ILE A 227 23.10 18.96 -8.16
CA ILE A 227 22.27 18.46 -7.06
C ILE A 227 22.61 17.00 -6.82
N TYR A 228 23.30 16.71 -5.72
CA TYR A 228 23.62 15.36 -5.29
C TYR A 228 22.48 14.74 -4.50
N GLN A 229 22.23 13.48 -4.79
CA GLN A 229 21.14 12.71 -4.23
C GLN A 229 21.66 11.34 -3.79
N PRO A 230 21.06 10.72 -2.76
CA PRO A 230 21.56 9.49 -2.16
C PRO A 230 21.26 8.24 -3.02
N GLY A 231 20.89 8.40 -4.30
CA GLY A 231 20.45 7.30 -5.17
C GLY A 231 18.98 6.89 -4.94
N ARG A 232 18.39 6.23 -5.95
CA ARG A 232 16.96 5.86 -5.96
C ARG A 232 16.75 4.35 -5.73
N LYS A 233 15.76 3.99 -4.90
CA LYS A 233 15.33 2.60 -4.63
C LYS A 233 16.52 1.69 -4.29
N LYS A 234 16.77 0.65 -5.09
CA LYS A 234 17.83 -0.36 -4.88
C LYS A 234 19.25 0.19 -5.01
N GLU A 235 19.40 1.36 -5.64
CA GLU A 235 20.68 2.05 -5.84
C GLU A 235 20.95 3.09 -4.73
N LYS A 236 20.01 3.24 -3.78
CA LYS A 236 20.20 4.14 -2.64
C LYS A 236 21.46 3.75 -1.88
N ASN A 237 22.35 4.71 -1.66
CA ASN A 237 23.65 4.58 -1.03
C ASN A 237 24.62 3.60 -1.71
N LYS A 238 24.34 3.16 -2.94
CA LYS A 238 25.25 2.28 -3.69
C LYS A 238 26.05 3.02 -4.75
N ARG A 239 25.42 4.00 -5.39
CA ARG A 239 26.04 4.80 -6.43
C ARG A 239 25.66 6.27 -6.25
N PRO A 240 26.58 7.21 -6.48
CA PRO A 240 26.24 8.62 -6.51
C PRO A 240 25.21 8.85 -7.61
N PHE A 241 24.14 9.55 -7.26
CA PHE A 241 23.12 9.99 -8.19
C PHE A 241 23.08 11.52 -8.16
N TYR A 242 23.10 12.15 -9.33
CA TYR A 242 23.06 13.61 -9.41
C TYR A 242 22.22 14.06 -10.58
N THR A 243 21.71 15.28 -10.46
CA THR A 243 21.05 16.03 -11.52
C THR A 243 21.68 17.42 -11.59
N ARG A 244 21.56 18.11 -12.73
CA ARG A 244 22.09 19.45 -12.93
C ARG A 244 20.96 20.43 -13.17
N THR A 245 21.07 21.63 -12.62
CA THR A 245 20.13 22.73 -12.83
C THR A 245 20.91 24.04 -12.93
N GLY A 246 20.41 25.01 -13.69
CA GLY A 246 21.07 26.29 -13.93
C GLY A 246 20.24 27.15 -14.85
#